data_AF-A0A2E0MEK2-F1
#
_entry.id   AF-A0A2E0MEK2-F1
#
_cell.length_a   1.000
_cell.length_b   1.000
_cell.length_c   1.000
_cell.angle_alpha   90.00
_cell.angle_beta   90.00
_cell.angle_gamma   90.00
#
_symmetry.space_group_name_H-M   'P 1'
#
loop_
_entity.id
_entity.type
_entity.pdbx_description
1 polymer ?
#
loop_
_entity_poly.entity_id
_entity_poly.type
_entity_poly.pdbx_seq_one_letter_code
_entity_poly.pdbx_strand_id
1 'polypeptide(L)'
;MGYLNNSVITVDAILTTKGRQLLAQNDGSFRITQFALADDEIDYTLYNPQHPSGSAFYGEAIDGMPLLEAFPEANQIMKYKLATLPRGTAKLPVLDIGFSAITLQQGAQLAITPQTLNYLGNDQTFETSGYSCTVADVRLLNTFDATGINTSAATSANASATTTIGTNVSSTVIGTQINLRATTVNTLYGSGSTSIVSTLTVTGLDSGARITVPLTVTRTTT
;
A
#
# COMPACT_ATOMS: atom_id res chain seq x y z
N MET A 1 -4.05 14.96 -34.31
CA MET A 1 -4.81 13.80 -34.80
C MET A 1 -6.23 13.89 -34.26
N GLY A 2 -7.21 14.22 -35.11
CA GLY A 2 -8.60 14.45 -34.66
C GLY A 2 -9.39 13.14 -34.57
N TYR A 3 -9.82 12.78 -33.36
CA TYR A 3 -10.68 11.62 -33.12
C TYR A 3 -12.16 12.01 -33.29
N LEU A 4 -12.82 11.47 -34.32
CA LEU A 4 -14.23 11.71 -34.66
C LEU A 4 -15.17 10.56 -34.21
N ASN A 5 -14.67 9.51 -33.56
CA ASN A 5 -15.49 8.41 -33.04
C ASN A 5 -14.89 7.83 -31.75
N ASN A 6 -15.59 8.02 -30.63
CA ASN A 6 -15.18 7.59 -29.28
C ASN A 6 -15.74 6.19 -28.89
N SER A 7 -16.17 5.38 -29.85
CA SER A 7 -16.86 4.11 -29.53
C SER A 7 -15.92 2.92 -29.30
N VAL A 8 -14.64 3.04 -29.69
CA VAL A 8 -13.64 1.98 -29.56
C VAL A 8 -12.37 2.56 -28.96
N ILE A 9 -12.01 2.09 -27.77
CA ILE A 9 -10.74 2.39 -27.11
C ILE A 9 -9.92 1.11 -27.20
N THR A 10 -8.79 1.17 -27.90
CA THR A 10 -7.81 0.09 -27.92
C THR A 10 -6.79 0.36 -26.82
N VAL A 11 -6.61 -0.59 -25.91
CA VAL A 11 -5.65 -0.50 -24.81
C VAL A 11 -4.58 -1.55 -25.04
N ASP A 12 -3.31 -1.13 -25.04
CA ASP A 12 -2.18 -2.04 -24.94
C ASP A 12 -1.84 -2.25 -23.47
N ALA A 13 -1.83 -3.51 -23.02
CA ALA A 13 -1.66 -3.85 -21.62
C ALA A 13 -0.83 -5.13 -21.46
N ILE A 14 0.13 -5.08 -20.55
CA ILE A 14 0.98 -6.22 -20.22
C ILE A 14 0.58 -6.83 -18.89
N LEU A 15 0.46 -8.16 -18.86
CA LEU A 15 0.19 -8.91 -17.64
C LEU A 15 1.37 -8.80 -16.67
N THR A 16 1.03 -8.49 -15.41
CA THR A 16 1.96 -8.60 -14.28
C THR A 16 2.41 -10.04 -14.07
N THR A 17 3.46 -10.24 -13.29
CA THR A 17 3.92 -11.59 -12.88
C THR A 17 2.79 -12.46 -12.33
N LYS A 18 1.90 -11.88 -11.50
CA LYS A 18 0.73 -12.60 -10.96
C LYS A 18 -0.30 -12.92 -12.03
N GLY A 19 -0.58 -11.98 -12.93
CA GLY A 19 -1.46 -12.22 -14.08
C GLY A 19 -0.97 -13.36 -14.96
N ARG A 20 0.34 -13.39 -15.26
CA ARG A 20 0.97 -14.49 -16.01
C ARG A 20 0.90 -15.82 -15.27
N GLN A 21 1.10 -15.83 -13.95
CA GLN A 21 0.95 -17.03 -13.13
C GLN A 21 -0.46 -17.61 -13.24
N LEU A 22 -1.50 -16.76 -13.11
CA LEU A 22 -2.89 -17.20 -13.18
C LEU A 22 -3.27 -17.65 -14.59
N LEU A 23 -2.80 -16.96 -15.63
CA LEU A 23 -2.99 -17.39 -17.01
C LEU A 23 -2.33 -18.76 -17.27
N ALA A 24 -1.14 -18.99 -16.72
CA ALA A 24 -0.41 -20.25 -16.86
C ALA A 24 -1.07 -21.45 -16.17
N GLN A 25 -2.01 -21.23 -15.24
CA GLN A 25 -2.77 -22.31 -14.61
C GLN A 25 -3.75 -22.99 -15.58
N ASN A 26 -4.17 -22.29 -16.65
CA ASN A 26 -4.98 -22.83 -17.75
C ASN A 26 -6.22 -23.63 -17.31
N ASP A 27 -6.86 -23.19 -16.22
CA ASP A 27 -8.03 -23.84 -15.62
C ASP A 27 -9.36 -23.15 -16.00
N GLY A 28 -9.31 -22.17 -16.92
CA GLY A 28 -10.45 -21.37 -17.36
C GLY A 28 -10.95 -20.34 -16.34
N SER A 29 -10.30 -20.22 -15.17
CA SER A 29 -10.68 -19.26 -14.12
C SER A 29 -10.09 -17.86 -14.35
N PHE A 30 -9.09 -17.74 -15.23
CA PHE A 30 -8.38 -16.48 -15.46
C PHE A 30 -9.32 -15.40 -16.00
N ARG A 31 -9.51 -14.35 -15.19
CA ARG A 31 -10.25 -13.15 -15.55
C ARG A 31 -9.46 -11.93 -15.10
N ILE A 32 -9.33 -10.94 -15.98
CA ILE A 32 -8.78 -9.64 -15.62
C ILE A 32 -9.85 -8.90 -14.83
N THR A 33 -9.63 -8.74 -13.53
CA THR A 33 -10.55 -8.05 -12.61
C THR A 33 -10.04 -6.69 -12.18
N GLN A 34 -8.73 -6.45 -12.33
CA GLN A 34 -8.05 -5.27 -11.84
C GLN A 34 -6.99 -4.84 -12.85
N PHE A 35 -6.83 -3.53 -12.99
CA PHE A 35 -5.77 -2.89 -13.74
C PHE A 35 -5.22 -1.74 -12.89
N ALA A 36 -3.98 -1.36 -13.15
CA ALA A 36 -3.37 -0.20 -12.54
C ALA A 36 -2.94 0.74 -13.66
N LEU A 37 -3.11 2.04 -13.40
CA LEU A 37 -2.70 3.12 -14.28
C LEU A 37 -1.70 3.99 -13.53
N ALA A 38 -0.79 4.62 -14.26
CA ALA A 38 0.12 5.63 -13.76
C ALA A 38 0.34 6.68 -14.84
N ASP A 39 0.83 7.83 -14.41
CA ASP A 39 1.20 8.99 -15.22
C ASP A 39 2.61 9.48 -14.87
N ASP A 40 3.45 8.62 -14.29
CA ASP A 40 4.79 8.98 -13.79
C ASP A 40 5.79 9.37 -14.89
N GLU A 41 5.51 9.00 -16.13
CA GLU A 41 6.28 9.40 -17.32
C GLU A 41 5.85 10.77 -17.87
N ILE A 42 4.70 11.30 -17.43
CA ILE A 42 4.15 12.55 -17.97
C ILE A 42 4.71 13.74 -17.20
N ASP A 43 5.41 14.62 -17.91
CA ASP A 43 5.85 15.89 -17.36
C ASP A 43 4.78 16.98 -17.58
N TYR A 44 3.92 17.15 -16.58
CA TYR A 44 2.88 18.17 -16.60
C TYR A 44 3.42 19.62 -16.56
N THR A 45 4.71 19.84 -16.30
CA THR A 45 5.32 21.19 -16.35
C THR A 45 5.48 21.70 -17.78
N LEU A 46 5.43 20.81 -18.78
CA LEU A 46 5.44 21.16 -20.20
C LEU A 46 4.11 21.78 -20.66
N TYR A 47 3.08 21.80 -19.81
CA TYR A 47 1.83 22.48 -20.10
C TYR A 47 2.05 23.99 -20.21
N ASN A 48 1.72 24.57 -21.38
CA ASN A 48 1.96 25.97 -21.70
C ASN A 48 0.64 26.74 -21.92
N PRO A 49 0.07 27.39 -20.88
CA PRO A 49 -1.13 28.21 -21.00
C PRO A 49 -0.95 29.49 -21.83
N GLN A 50 0.29 29.86 -22.20
CA GLN A 50 0.62 31.03 -22.99
C GLN A 50 0.96 30.68 -24.45
N HIS A 51 0.59 29.48 -24.91
CA HIS A 51 0.91 29.05 -26.27
C HIS A 51 0.29 30.00 -27.31
N PRO A 52 1.08 30.57 -28.25
CA PRO A 52 0.62 31.58 -29.20
C PRO A 52 -0.54 31.11 -30.10
N SER A 53 -0.59 29.81 -30.39
CA SER A 53 -1.63 29.18 -31.21
C SER A 53 -2.95 28.93 -30.46
N GLY A 54 -3.06 29.38 -29.20
CA GLY A 54 -4.27 29.29 -28.39
C GLY A 54 -4.42 27.97 -27.62
N SER A 55 -5.55 27.83 -26.92
CA SER A 55 -5.79 26.77 -25.93
C SER A 55 -5.77 25.35 -26.47
N ALA A 56 -5.93 25.17 -27.78
CA ALA A 56 -5.83 23.87 -28.43
C ALA A 56 -4.41 23.27 -28.40
N PHE A 57 -3.38 24.10 -28.14
CA PHE A 57 -1.97 23.71 -28.21
C PHE A 57 -1.27 23.75 -26.85
N TYR A 58 -1.98 24.01 -25.75
CA TYR A 58 -1.37 24.11 -24.42
C TYR A 58 -0.68 22.82 -23.96
N GLY A 59 -1.14 21.67 -24.47
CA GLY A 59 -0.58 20.35 -24.18
C GLY A 59 0.28 19.74 -25.29
N GLU A 60 0.61 20.48 -26.36
CA GLU A 60 1.29 19.92 -27.55
C GLU A 60 2.62 19.21 -27.19
N ALA A 61 3.37 19.78 -26.25
CA ALA A 61 4.63 19.19 -25.78
C ALA A 61 4.42 17.92 -24.95
N ILE A 62 3.30 17.80 -24.22
CA ILE A 62 2.94 16.61 -23.44
C ILE A 62 2.50 15.47 -24.38
N ASP A 63 1.68 15.80 -25.38
CA ASP A 63 1.21 14.82 -26.38
C ASP A 63 2.34 14.23 -27.22
N GLY A 64 3.44 14.97 -27.41
CA GLY A 64 4.62 14.57 -28.15
C GLY A 64 5.67 13.80 -27.34
N MET A 65 5.43 13.55 -26.06
CA MET A 65 6.40 12.84 -25.22
C MET A 65 6.55 11.37 -25.65
N PRO A 66 7.78 10.83 -25.68
CA PRO A 66 7.97 9.40 -25.86
C PRO A 66 7.48 8.67 -24.60
N LEU A 67 6.48 7.81 -24.76
CA LEU A 67 6.00 6.91 -23.72
C LEU A 67 6.80 5.61 -23.76
N LEU A 68 7.17 5.07 -22.60
CA LEU A 68 7.76 3.75 -22.54
C LEU A 68 6.66 2.69 -22.65
N GLU A 69 6.97 1.57 -23.29
CA GLU A 69 6.06 0.43 -23.32
C GLU A 69 5.93 -0.20 -21.93
N ALA A 70 4.75 -0.75 -21.63
CA ALA A 70 4.54 -1.45 -20.37
C ALA A 70 5.51 -2.65 -20.24
N PHE A 71 5.96 -2.96 -19.02
CA PHE A 71 6.73 -4.17 -18.75
C PHE A 71 6.20 -4.93 -17.52
N PRO A 72 6.47 -6.24 -17.39
CA PRO A 72 5.74 -7.11 -16.45
C PRO A 72 6.04 -6.84 -14.97
N GLU A 73 7.15 -6.15 -14.67
CA GLU A 73 7.64 -5.96 -13.31
C GLU A 73 6.99 -4.75 -12.62
N ALA A 74 5.97 -5.05 -11.81
CA ALA A 74 5.10 -4.04 -11.19
C ALA A 74 5.79 -3.04 -10.24
N ASN A 75 7.00 -3.36 -9.75
CA ASN A 75 7.76 -2.49 -8.85
C ASN A 75 8.68 -1.50 -9.60
N GLN A 76 8.95 -1.76 -10.88
CA GLN A 76 9.85 -0.96 -11.70
C GLN A 76 9.09 -0.10 -12.72
N ILE A 77 7.90 -0.56 -13.15
CA ILE A 77 7.09 0.13 -14.17
C ILE A 77 6.40 1.39 -13.65
N MET A 78 5.86 1.35 -12.44
CA MET A 78 5.04 2.44 -11.92
C MET A 78 5.42 2.73 -10.47
N LYS A 79 5.98 3.92 -10.23
CA LYS A 79 6.29 4.36 -8.85
C LYS A 79 5.05 4.89 -8.14
N TYR A 80 4.21 5.64 -8.87
CA TYR A 80 2.99 6.24 -8.36
C TYR A 80 1.80 5.74 -9.17
N LYS A 81 0.96 4.91 -8.56
CA LYS A 81 -0.25 4.40 -9.20
C LYS A 81 -1.40 5.37 -8.93
N LEU A 82 -2.24 5.56 -9.93
CA LEU A 82 -3.50 6.28 -9.76
C LEU A 82 -4.38 5.54 -8.75
N ALA A 83 -4.92 6.29 -7.79
CA ALA A 83 -5.84 5.79 -6.79
C ALA A 83 -7.28 6.18 -7.15
N THR A 84 -8.21 5.24 -7.02
CA THR A 84 -9.63 5.53 -7.15
C THR A 84 -10.20 5.82 -5.77
N LEU A 85 -10.65 7.05 -5.56
CA LEU A 85 -11.34 7.45 -4.33
C LEU A 85 -12.86 7.41 -4.53
N PRO A 86 -13.65 7.22 -3.45
CA PRO A 86 -15.10 7.33 -3.49
C PRO A 86 -15.57 8.66 -4.10
N ARG A 87 -16.69 8.62 -4.84
CA ARG A 87 -17.30 9.85 -5.34
C ARG A 87 -17.72 10.72 -4.16
N GLY A 88 -17.38 12.00 -4.21
CA GLY A 88 -17.69 12.97 -3.14
C GLY A 88 -16.54 13.20 -2.14
N THR A 89 -15.38 12.58 -2.33
CA THR A 89 -14.17 12.91 -1.56
C THR A 89 -13.73 14.34 -1.85
N ALA A 90 -14.00 15.27 -0.92
CA ALA A 90 -13.67 16.69 -1.05
C ALA A 90 -12.22 17.02 -0.67
N LYS A 91 -11.58 16.19 0.17
CA LYS A 91 -10.20 16.33 0.64
C LYS A 91 -9.51 14.97 0.61
N LEU A 92 -8.20 14.98 0.36
CA LEU A 92 -7.41 13.74 0.37
C LEU A 92 -7.39 13.14 1.78
N PRO A 93 -7.64 11.82 1.90
CA PRO A 93 -7.50 11.13 3.18
C PRO A 93 -6.02 10.95 3.52
N VAL A 94 -5.67 11.21 4.77
CA VAL A 94 -4.33 10.98 5.34
C VAL A 94 -4.48 10.08 6.54
N LEU A 95 -3.64 9.05 6.63
CA LEU A 95 -3.68 8.12 7.73
C LEU A 95 -2.77 8.59 8.86
N ASP A 96 -3.27 8.58 10.10
CA ASP A 96 -2.51 8.76 11.33
C ASP A 96 -2.65 7.51 12.20
N ILE A 97 -1.55 7.12 12.82
CA ILE A 97 -1.48 6.00 13.75
C ILE A 97 -1.01 6.43 15.14
N GLY A 98 -0.80 7.74 15.36
CA GLY A 98 -0.31 8.32 16.60
C GLY A 98 1.21 8.17 16.81
N PHE A 99 1.92 7.58 15.85
CA PHE A 99 3.36 7.31 15.92
C PHE A 99 4.04 7.65 14.61
N SER A 100 5.15 8.38 14.67
CA SER A 100 6.09 8.53 13.54
C SER A 100 7.09 7.38 13.47
N ALA A 101 7.37 6.74 14.60
CA ALA A 101 8.20 5.55 14.76
C ALA A 101 7.73 4.77 16.00
N ILE A 102 7.77 3.44 15.94
CA ILE A 102 7.40 2.57 17.06
C ILE A 102 8.67 1.95 17.62
N THR A 103 8.91 2.13 18.92
CA THR A 103 10.02 1.47 19.63
C THR A 103 9.46 0.68 20.81
N LEU A 104 9.73 -0.63 20.82
CA LEU A 104 9.29 -1.55 21.88
C LEU A 104 10.51 -2.17 22.57
N GLN A 105 10.39 -2.43 23.87
CA GLN A 105 11.30 -3.34 24.57
C GLN A 105 10.88 -4.80 24.30
N GLN A 106 11.80 -5.76 24.43
CA GLN A 106 11.45 -7.18 24.28
C GLN A 106 10.25 -7.57 25.17
N GLY A 107 9.29 -8.28 24.58
CA GLY A 107 8.07 -8.71 25.26
C GLY A 107 7.03 -7.63 25.55
N ALA A 108 7.34 -6.34 25.32
CA ALA A 108 6.40 -5.24 25.48
C ALA A 108 5.25 -5.33 24.46
N GLN A 109 4.08 -4.83 24.86
CA GLN A 109 2.87 -4.81 24.04
C GLN A 109 2.49 -3.37 23.68
N LEU A 110 1.90 -3.20 22.50
CA LEU A 110 1.35 -1.96 21.99
C LEU A 110 0.07 -2.24 21.21
N ALA A 111 -0.97 -1.45 21.46
CA ALA A 111 -2.17 -1.41 20.64
C ALA A 111 -2.18 -0.11 19.83
N ILE A 112 -2.39 -0.22 18.53
CA ILE A 112 -2.50 0.89 17.59
C ILE A 112 -3.94 0.98 17.12
N THR A 113 -4.52 2.16 17.19
CA THR A 113 -5.86 2.46 16.67
C THR A 113 -5.74 3.52 15.58
N PRO A 114 -5.57 3.11 14.30
CA PRO A 114 -5.41 4.05 13.21
C PRO A 114 -6.64 4.95 13.01
N GLN A 115 -6.40 6.15 12.50
CA GLN A 115 -7.40 7.17 12.19
C GLN A 115 -7.16 7.73 10.80
N THR A 116 -8.24 7.98 10.06
CA THR A 116 -8.18 8.65 8.77
C THR A 116 -8.61 10.10 8.95
N LEU A 117 -7.68 11.00 8.65
CA LEU A 117 -7.85 12.44 8.68
C LEU A 117 -8.12 12.97 7.29
N ASN A 118 -8.72 14.15 7.22
CA ASN A 118 -8.73 14.95 6.00
C ASN A 118 -7.44 15.78 5.92
N TYR A 119 -6.80 15.85 4.75
CA TYR A 119 -5.66 16.71 4.51
C TYR A 119 -5.99 18.17 4.87
N LEU A 120 -5.21 18.78 5.76
CA LEU A 120 -5.46 20.14 6.31
C LEU A 120 -6.85 20.29 6.98
N GLY A 121 -7.44 19.19 7.44
CA GLY A 121 -8.66 19.17 8.23
C GLY A 121 -8.40 18.56 9.60
N ASN A 122 -9.25 18.91 10.58
CA ASN A 122 -9.16 18.39 11.95
C ASN A 122 -10.15 17.24 12.20
N ASP A 123 -10.90 16.83 11.19
CA ASP A 123 -11.88 15.75 11.32
C ASP A 123 -11.15 14.41 11.39
N GLN A 124 -11.33 13.72 12.51
CA GLN A 124 -10.86 12.36 12.74
C GLN A 124 -11.99 11.40 12.39
N THR A 125 -11.75 10.53 11.41
CA THR A 125 -12.72 9.49 11.02
C THR A 125 -12.11 8.11 11.20
N PHE A 126 -12.94 7.16 11.63
CA PHE A 126 -12.58 5.75 11.67
C PHE A 126 -13.27 5.05 10.51
N GLU A 127 -12.49 4.31 9.73
CA GLU A 127 -13.01 3.58 8.58
C GLU A 127 -13.89 2.41 9.01
N THR A 128 -15.02 2.22 8.33
CA THR A 128 -16.02 1.19 8.69
C THR A 128 -15.49 -0.19 8.32
N SER A 129 -14.77 -0.29 7.20
CA SER A 129 -14.09 -1.53 6.82
C SER A 129 -12.83 -1.79 7.64
N GLY A 130 -12.39 -0.82 8.45
CA GLY A 130 -11.18 -0.88 9.26
C GLY A 130 -9.90 -0.67 8.45
N TYR A 131 -8.78 -1.12 9.00
CA TYR A 131 -7.44 -0.91 8.45
C TYR A 131 -6.77 -2.26 8.21
N SER A 132 -5.98 -2.32 7.14
CA SER A 132 -5.03 -3.40 6.92
C SER A 132 -3.65 -2.97 7.40
N CYS A 133 -2.96 -3.84 8.13
CA CYS A 133 -1.64 -3.57 8.67
C CYS A 133 -0.69 -4.69 8.27
N THR A 134 0.38 -4.34 7.59
CA THR A 134 1.42 -5.26 7.13
C THR A 134 2.72 -4.98 7.86
N VAL A 135 3.25 -5.99 8.53
CA VAL A 135 4.62 -5.98 9.07
C VAL A 135 5.55 -6.64 8.06
N ALA A 136 6.70 -6.02 7.77
CA ALA A 136 7.66 -6.56 6.81
C ALA A 136 8.37 -7.82 7.32
N ASP A 137 8.57 -7.94 8.63
CA ASP A 137 9.12 -9.13 9.28
C ASP A 137 8.37 -9.40 10.59
N VAL A 138 7.51 -10.41 10.56
CA VAL A 138 6.66 -10.82 11.69
C VAL A 138 7.45 -11.47 12.81
N ARG A 139 8.67 -11.97 12.58
CA ARG A 139 9.47 -12.64 13.62
C ARG A 139 9.89 -11.69 14.73
N LEU A 140 9.90 -10.38 14.46
CA LEU A 140 10.11 -9.33 15.47
C LEU A 140 8.94 -9.24 16.46
N LEU A 141 7.82 -9.90 16.17
CA LEU A 141 6.62 -9.90 16.97
C LEU A 141 6.32 -11.33 17.45
N ASN A 142 6.03 -11.48 18.74
CA ASN A 142 5.47 -12.70 19.30
C ASN A 142 3.95 -12.76 19.09
N THR A 143 3.30 -11.59 19.02
CA THR A 143 1.87 -11.48 18.79
C THR A 143 1.65 -10.36 17.79
N PHE A 144 0.91 -10.67 16.72
CA PHE A 144 0.49 -9.73 15.71
C PHE A 144 -0.92 -10.11 15.31
N ASP A 145 -1.89 -9.36 15.80
CA ASP A 145 -3.32 -9.62 15.59
C ASP A 145 -4.06 -8.30 15.47
N ALA A 146 -5.30 -8.36 14.99
CA ALA A 146 -6.16 -7.21 14.91
C ALA A 146 -7.59 -7.58 15.31
N THR A 147 -8.31 -6.60 15.87
CA THR A 147 -9.67 -6.76 16.36
C THR A 147 -10.59 -5.69 15.78
N GLY A 148 -11.90 -5.88 15.93
CA GLY A 148 -12.92 -4.90 15.56
C GLY A 148 -13.51 -5.04 14.15
N ILE A 149 -12.99 -5.95 13.31
CA ILE A 149 -13.58 -6.32 12.01
C ILE A 149 -13.73 -7.84 11.94
N ASN A 150 -14.95 -8.32 11.65
CA ASN A 150 -15.30 -9.74 11.62
C ASN A 150 -15.70 -10.24 10.22
N THR A 151 -15.06 -9.73 9.18
CA THR A 151 -15.27 -10.25 7.81
C THR A 151 -14.49 -11.55 7.61
N SER A 152 -14.91 -12.40 6.68
CA SER A 152 -14.17 -13.64 6.37
C SER A 152 -12.71 -13.36 5.98
N ALA A 153 -12.47 -12.26 5.25
CA ALA A 153 -11.12 -11.82 4.90
C ALA A 153 -10.29 -11.43 6.14
N ALA A 154 -10.87 -10.71 7.10
CA ALA A 154 -10.19 -10.35 8.33
C ALA A 154 -9.88 -11.57 9.21
N THR A 155 -10.84 -12.49 9.36
CA THR A 155 -10.62 -13.74 10.09
C THR A 155 -9.50 -14.57 9.46
N SER A 156 -9.49 -14.71 8.13
CA SER A 156 -8.44 -15.44 7.42
C SER A 156 -7.06 -14.76 7.52
N ALA A 157 -7.00 -13.43 7.40
CA ALA A 157 -5.75 -12.69 7.54
C ALA A 157 -5.16 -12.82 8.96
N ASN A 158 -6.02 -12.71 9.99
CA ASN A 158 -5.58 -12.71 11.38
C ASN A 158 -5.24 -14.13 11.89
N ALA A 159 -5.81 -15.19 11.31
CA ALA A 159 -5.62 -16.58 11.76
C ALA A 159 -4.18 -17.11 11.63
N SER A 160 -3.42 -16.61 10.65
CA SER A 160 -2.01 -17.02 10.40
C SER A 160 -1.04 -15.86 10.56
N ALA A 161 -1.45 -14.83 11.30
CA ALA A 161 -0.73 -13.56 11.30
C ALA A 161 0.65 -13.61 11.93
N THR A 162 0.98 -14.61 12.75
CA THR A 162 2.31 -14.82 13.38
C THR A 162 3.07 -16.03 12.84
N THR A 163 2.54 -16.71 11.82
CA THR A 163 3.20 -17.89 11.25
C THR A 163 4.04 -17.49 10.03
N THR A 164 5.28 -17.96 9.99
CA THR A 164 6.16 -17.82 8.82
C THR A 164 6.21 -19.14 8.08
N ILE A 165 5.92 -19.15 6.79
CA ILE A 165 6.04 -20.33 5.94
C ILE A 165 7.22 -20.12 4.99
N GLY A 166 8.30 -20.88 5.23
CA GLY A 166 9.53 -20.77 4.44
C GLY A 166 10.21 -19.41 4.60
N THR A 167 10.44 -18.72 3.48
CA THR A 167 11.09 -17.41 3.45
C THR A 167 10.12 -16.23 3.52
N ASN A 168 8.80 -16.49 3.54
CA ASN A 168 7.82 -15.42 3.70
C ASN A 168 7.71 -15.00 5.16
N VAL A 169 8.28 -13.84 5.47
CA VAL A 169 8.29 -13.23 6.79
C VAL A 169 7.37 -12.01 6.90
N SER A 170 6.78 -11.57 5.78
CA SER A 170 5.82 -10.48 5.77
C SER A 170 4.44 -11.02 6.12
N SER A 171 3.72 -10.33 7.01
CA SER A 171 2.38 -10.72 7.43
C SER A 171 1.44 -9.52 7.44
N THR A 172 0.16 -9.76 7.20
CA THR A 172 -0.88 -8.72 7.16
C THR A 172 -2.06 -9.11 8.06
N VAL A 173 -2.50 -8.17 8.90
CA VAL A 173 -3.72 -8.28 9.73
C VAL A 173 -4.74 -7.23 9.31
N ILE A 174 -6.01 -7.47 9.63
CA ILE A 174 -7.11 -6.54 9.33
C ILE A 174 -7.95 -6.30 10.59
N GLY A 175 -8.18 -5.04 10.94
CA GLY A 175 -9.02 -4.64 12.06
C GLY A 175 -9.04 -3.13 12.27
N THR A 176 -9.82 -2.66 13.24
CA THR A 176 -9.83 -1.25 13.66
C THR A 176 -8.78 -0.98 14.73
N GLN A 177 -8.37 -2.01 15.48
CA GLN A 177 -7.27 -1.97 16.42
C GLN A 177 -6.27 -3.08 16.07
N ILE A 178 -4.99 -2.73 16.03
CA ILE A 178 -3.88 -3.63 15.74
C ILE A 178 -3.07 -3.83 17.02
N ASN A 179 -2.92 -5.07 17.44
CA ASN A 179 -2.14 -5.41 18.62
C ASN A 179 -0.79 -5.99 18.19
N LEU A 180 0.26 -5.50 18.84
CA LEU A 180 1.64 -5.88 18.64
C LEU A 180 2.24 -6.30 19.96
N ARG A 181 2.95 -7.41 19.99
CA ARG A 181 3.83 -7.77 21.11
C ARG A 181 5.21 -8.10 20.58
N ALA A 182 6.21 -7.39 21.07
CA ALA A 182 7.60 -7.59 20.69
C ALA A 182 8.08 -9.02 21.02
N THR A 183 8.95 -9.54 20.16
CA THR A 183 9.59 -10.85 20.34
C THR A 183 10.41 -10.91 21.63
N THR A 184 10.42 -12.09 22.26
CA THR A 184 11.30 -12.43 23.38
C THR A 184 12.48 -13.30 22.94
N VAL A 185 12.58 -13.60 21.64
CA VAL A 185 13.59 -14.51 21.09
C VAL A 185 14.93 -13.77 20.92
N ASN A 186 15.91 -14.14 21.75
CA ASN A 186 17.24 -13.49 21.74
C ASN A 186 18.10 -13.85 20.52
N THR A 187 17.86 -15.00 19.88
CA THR A 187 18.64 -15.45 18.72
C THR A 187 18.38 -14.64 17.45
N LEU A 188 17.33 -13.82 17.43
CA LEU A 188 17.05 -12.89 16.33
C LEU A 188 17.99 -11.68 16.32
N TYR A 189 18.61 -11.36 17.46
CA TYR A 189 19.60 -10.28 17.53
C TYR A 189 20.94 -10.82 17.03
N GLY A 190 21.53 -10.13 16.06
CA GLY A 190 22.89 -10.40 15.62
C GLY A 190 23.90 -10.29 16.77
N SER A 191 25.07 -10.89 16.60
CA SER A 191 26.15 -10.80 17.59
C SER A 191 26.51 -9.33 17.83
N GLY A 192 26.31 -8.84 19.05
CA GLY A 192 26.53 -7.43 19.43
C GLY A 192 25.39 -6.47 19.11
N SER A 193 24.30 -6.91 18.47
CA SER A 193 23.13 -6.07 18.21
C SER A 193 22.26 -5.91 19.47
N THR A 194 21.92 -4.66 19.78
CA THR A 194 21.02 -4.27 20.88
C THR A 194 19.60 -3.94 20.40
N SER A 195 19.37 -3.92 19.08
CA SER A 195 18.06 -3.68 18.49
C SER A 195 17.89 -4.40 17.15
N ILE A 196 16.65 -4.72 16.82
CA ILE A 196 16.22 -5.22 15.51
C ILE A 196 15.14 -4.29 14.96
N VAL A 197 15.15 -4.08 13.64
CA VAL A 197 14.30 -3.09 12.97
C VAL A 197 13.51 -3.76 11.85
N SER A 198 12.25 -3.37 11.72
CA SER A 198 11.36 -3.70 10.60
C SER A 198 10.51 -2.47 10.27
N THR A 199 9.56 -2.62 9.37
CA THR A 199 8.60 -1.57 9.01
C THR A 199 7.19 -2.08 9.19
N LEU A 200 6.34 -1.22 9.73
CA LEU A 200 4.90 -1.41 9.80
C LEU A 200 4.24 -0.51 8.75
N THR A 201 3.43 -1.09 7.88
CA THR A 201 2.63 -0.35 6.90
C THR A 201 1.17 -0.50 7.26
N VAL A 202 0.46 0.60 7.44
CA VAL A 202 -1.00 0.60 7.65
C VAL A 202 -1.67 1.22 6.43
N THR A 203 -2.75 0.62 5.95
CA THR A 203 -3.56 1.12 4.82
C THR A 203 -5.03 1.09 5.19
N GLY A 204 -5.73 2.22 5.03
CA GLY A 204 -7.18 2.31 5.15
C GLY A 204 -7.89 1.52 4.04
N LEU A 205 -8.85 0.69 4.42
CA LEU A 205 -9.59 -0.16 3.46
C LEU A 205 -10.66 0.60 2.69
N ASP A 206 -11.22 1.68 3.27
CA ASP A 206 -12.19 2.55 2.61
C ASP A 206 -11.49 3.67 1.82
N SER A 207 -10.43 4.25 2.40
CA SER A 207 -9.77 5.42 1.82
C SER A 207 -8.60 5.12 0.90
N GLY A 208 -7.97 3.94 1.05
CA GLY A 208 -6.70 3.61 0.40
C GLY A 208 -5.50 4.41 0.91
N ALA A 209 -5.67 5.28 1.91
CA ALA A 209 -4.59 6.06 2.50
C ALA A 209 -3.60 5.13 3.22
N ARG A 210 -2.30 5.36 3.03
CA ARG A 210 -1.24 4.49 3.56
C ARG A 210 -0.20 5.29 4.34
N ILE A 211 0.24 4.73 5.46
CA ILE A 211 1.41 5.21 6.21
C ILE A 211 2.37 4.05 6.45
N THR A 212 3.67 4.31 6.37
CA THR A 212 4.71 3.34 6.71
C THR A 212 5.61 3.94 7.78
N VAL A 213 5.74 3.25 8.91
CA VAL A 213 6.58 3.67 10.03
C VAL A 213 7.61 2.61 10.38
N PRO A 214 8.79 2.99 10.88
CA PRO A 214 9.76 2.04 11.40
C PRO A 214 9.26 1.43 12.72
N LEU A 215 9.51 0.12 12.87
CA LEU A 215 9.30 -0.66 14.09
C LEU A 215 10.66 -1.12 14.60
N THR A 216 11.06 -0.66 15.78
CA THR A 216 12.30 -1.05 16.44
C THR A 216 11.99 -1.87 17.69
N VAL A 217 12.60 -3.03 17.84
CA VAL A 217 12.58 -3.80 19.09
C VAL A 217 13.96 -3.75 19.73
N THR A 218 14.02 -3.23 20.95
CA THR A 218 15.23 -3.11 21.75
C THR A 218 15.41 -4.31 22.65
N ARG A 219 16.63 -4.85 22.67
CA ARG A 219 17.03 -5.99 23.49
C ARG A 219 17.06 -5.57 24.96
N THR A 220 16.41 -6.36 25.81
CA THR A 220 16.57 -6.22 27.25
C THR A 220 17.83 -6.99 27.65
N THR A 221 18.87 -6.28 28.05
CA THR A 221 20.03 -6.88 28.70
C THR A 221 19.66 -7.17 30.15
N THR A 222 19.45 -8.45 30.47
CA THR A 222 19.52 -8.92 31.85
C THR A 222 20.97 -9.09 32.28
#